data_AF-A0A2E1A4A0-F1
#
_entry.id   AF-A0A2E1A4A0-F1
#
_cell.length_a   1.000
_cell.length_b   1.000
_cell.length_c   1.000
_cell.angle_alpha   90.00
_cell.angle_beta   90.00
_cell.angle_gamma   90.00
#
_symmetry.space_group_name_H-M   'P 1'
#
loop_
_entity.id
_entity.type
_entity.pdbx_description
1 polymer ?
#
loop_
_entity_poly.entity_id
_entity_poly.type
_entity_poly.pdbx_seq_one_letter_code
_entity_poly.pdbx_strand_id
1 'polypeptide(L)'
;AELVGLRTTTGPLPFEKRDFGSCDVEVQNGVLEPGADVRGDVARTFFYMDRVYPDFVFISAELRRSLDSWHLEDPVDVWECQRSRRIQVIQGNLNPVLDEACHFAITHGVLTLR
;
A
#
# COMPACT_ATOMS: atom_id res chain seq x y z
N ALA A 1 -11.55 1.77 -14.39
CA ALA A 1 -12.50 0.62 -14.36
C ALA A 1 -11.88 -0.66 -14.89
N GLU A 2 -10.94 -0.59 -15.85
CA GLU A 2 -10.33 -1.78 -16.48
C GLU A 2 -9.42 -2.60 -15.54
N LEU A 3 -8.57 -1.96 -14.72
CA LEU A 3 -7.61 -2.63 -13.84
C LEU A 3 -8.25 -3.60 -12.83
N VAL A 4 -9.41 -3.24 -12.25
CA VAL A 4 -10.10 -4.06 -11.23
C VAL A 4 -10.64 -5.37 -11.82
N GLY A 5 -10.88 -5.42 -13.13
CA GLY A 5 -11.32 -6.63 -13.84
C GLY A 5 -10.19 -7.60 -14.16
N LEU A 6 -8.93 -7.17 -14.03
CA LEU A 6 -7.77 -8.03 -14.25
C LEU A 6 -7.60 -8.96 -13.06
N ARG A 7 -7.67 -10.27 -13.29
CA ARG A 7 -7.44 -11.26 -12.24
C ARG A 7 -5.93 -11.38 -11.98
N THR A 8 -5.41 -10.50 -11.11
CA THR A 8 -3.97 -10.40 -10.81
C THR A 8 -3.66 -10.57 -9.33
N THR A 9 -2.43 -10.98 -9.01
CA THR A 9 -1.82 -10.87 -7.68
C THR A 9 -0.91 -9.64 -7.62
N THR A 10 -0.71 -9.04 -6.44
CA THR A 10 0.23 -7.93 -6.28
C THR A 10 1.67 -8.43 -6.07
N GLY A 11 2.64 -7.80 -6.71
CA GLY A 11 4.06 -8.13 -6.54
C GLY A 11 4.98 -7.29 -7.43
N PRO A 12 6.31 -7.38 -7.24
CA PRO A 12 7.27 -6.68 -8.08
C PRO A 12 7.38 -7.33 -9.47
N LEU A 13 7.68 -6.54 -10.49
CA LEU A 13 7.94 -6.97 -11.87
C LEU A 13 9.35 -6.54 -12.32
N PRO A 14 10.00 -7.32 -13.18
CA PRO A 14 11.36 -7.00 -13.65
C PRO A 14 11.39 -5.91 -14.72
N PHE A 15 10.24 -5.49 -15.26
CA PHE A 15 10.15 -4.54 -16.36
C PHE A 15 9.02 -3.53 -16.13
N GLU A 16 9.33 -2.26 -16.36
CA GLU A 16 8.40 -1.12 -16.28
C GLU A 16 7.61 -0.94 -17.59
N LYS A 17 6.90 -1.99 -18.01
CA LYS A 17 6.11 -1.94 -19.25
C LYS A 17 4.78 -1.21 -18.99
N ARG A 18 4.67 0.00 -19.52
CA ARG A 18 3.46 0.84 -19.40
C ARG A 18 2.39 0.45 -20.42
N ASP A 19 1.50 -0.45 -20.01
CA ASP A 19 0.37 -0.90 -20.83
C ASP A 19 -0.88 -0.01 -20.67
N PHE A 20 -0.92 0.86 -19.65
CA PHE A 20 -2.09 1.71 -19.32
C PHE A 20 -1.86 3.21 -19.55
N GLY A 21 -1.01 3.55 -20.52
CA GLY A 21 -0.78 4.93 -20.94
C GLY A 21 -0.11 5.78 -19.86
N SER A 22 -0.81 6.80 -19.36
CA SER A 22 -0.30 7.69 -18.32
C SER A 22 -0.47 7.15 -16.89
N CYS A 23 -1.23 6.07 -16.71
CA CYS A 23 -1.32 5.38 -15.42
C CYS A 23 -0.05 4.54 -15.25
N ASP A 24 0.73 4.82 -14.21
CA ASP A 24 1.92 4.06 -13.84
C ASP A 24 1.47 2.78 -13.12
N VAL A 25 1.25 1.73 -13.90
CA VAL A 25 0.86 0.41 -13.41
C VAL A 25 1.29 -0.63 -14.42
N GLU A 26 2.00 -1.63 -13.92
CA GLU A 26 2.59 -2.69 -14.71
C GLU A 26 1.82 -3.97 -14.46
N VAL A 27 1.41 -4.66 -15.54
CA VAL A 27 0.73 -5.95 -15.44
C VAL A 27 1.43 -6.95 -16.34
N GLN A 28 2.00 -7.99 -15.75
CA GLN A 28 2.69 -9.04 -16.48
C GLN A 28 2.45 -10.40 -15.84
N ASN A 29 2.09 -11.41 -16.65
CA ASN A 29 1.89 -12.79 -16.21
C ASN A 29 0.95 -12.96 -15.00
N GLY A 30 -0.09 -12.12 -14.90
CA GLY A 30 -1.02 -12.15 -13.79
C GLY A 30 -0.51 -11.48 -12.50
N VAL A 31 0.64 -10.81 -12.54
CA VAL A 31 1.14 -9.96 -11.45
C VAL A 31 0.90 -8.49 -11.81
N LEU A 32 0.45 -7.72 -10.83
CA LEU A 32 0.30 -6.27 -10.90
C LEU A 32 1.31 -5.62 -9.96
N GLU A 33 2.12 -4.71 -10.49
CA GLU A 33 2.96 -3.82 -9.70
C GLU A 33 2.29 -2.44 -9.65
N PRO A 34 2.05 -1.87 -8.46
CA PRO A 34 1.52 -0.52 -8.34
C PRO A 34 2.56 0.52 -8.75
N GLY A 35 2.07 1.66 -9.26
CA GLY A 35 2.90 2.84 -9.49
C GLY A 35 3.60 3.31 -8.23
N ALA A 36 4.77 3.94 -8.41
CA ALA A 36 5.67 4.29 -7.31
C ALA A 36 5.00 5.14 -6.23
N ASP A 37 4.02 5.95 -6.61
CA ASP A 37 3.31 6.85 -5.71
C ASP A 37 2.30 6.12 -4.81
N VAL A 38 1.79 4.94 -5.14
CA VAL A 38 0.78 4.23 -4.30
C VAL A 38 1.33 2.97 -3.61
N ARG A 39 2.63 2.69 -3.77
CA ARG A 39 3.28 1.50 -3.24
C ARG A 39 3.24 1.42 -1.71
N GLY A 40 3.39 2.55 -1.04
CA GLY A 40 3.34 2.66 0.42
C GLY A 40 1.95 2.42 0.97
N ASP A 41 0.91 2.94 0.31
CA ASP A 41 -0.50 2.70 0.67
C ASP A 41 -0.82 1.21 0.64
N VAL A 42 -0.36 0.54 -0.44
CA VAL A 42 -0.50 -0.91 -0.63
C VAL A 42 0.26 -1.65 0.48
N ALA A 43 1.51 -1.27 0.75
CA ALA A 43 2.32 -1.88 1.79
C ALA A 43 1.67 -1.80 3.18
N ARG A 44 1.23 -0.60 3.59
CA ARG A 44 0.56 -0.38 4.88
C ARG A 44 -0.77 -1.14 4.97
N THR A 45 -1.48 -1.31 3.86
CA THR A 45 -2.69 -2.13 3.81
C THR A 45 -2.39 -3.61 4.01
N PHE A 46 -1.37 -4.16 3.34
CA PHE A 46 -0.93 -5.54 3.56
C PHE A 46 -0.49 -5.78 5.00
N PHE A 47 0.32 -4.89 5.57
CA PHE A 47 0.76 -5.00 6.96
C PHE A 47 -0.39 -4.87 7.97
N TYR A 48 -1.40 -4.05 7.69
CA TYR A 48 -2.60 -4.00 8.52
C TYR A 48 -3.33 -5.35 8.50
N MET A 49 -3.53 -5.91 7.31
CA MET A 49 -4.24 -7.17 7.15
C MET A 49 -3.48 -8.33 7.79
N ASP A 50 -2.15 -8.39 7.62
CA ASP A 50 -1.25 -9.36 8.26
C ASP A 50 -1.29 -9.25 9.79
N ARG A 51 -1.28 -8.02 10.33
CA ARG A 51 -1.27 -7.78 11.79
C ARG A 51 -2.61 -8.07 12.45
N VAL A 52 -3.73 -7.75 11.80
CA VAL A 52 -5.08 -7.86 12.39
C VAL A 52 -5.76 -9.19 12.08
N TYR A 53 -5.39 -9.83 10.96
CA TYR A 53 -5.97 -11.09 10.50
C TYR A 53 -4.88 -12.12 10.14
N PRO A 54 -3.98 -12.47 11.08
CA PRO A 54 -2.80 -13.30 10.79
C PRO A 54 -3.14 -14.69 10.26
N ASP A 55 -4.32 -15.23 10.59
CA ASP A 55 -4.75 -16.56 10.14
C ASP A 55 -5.30 -16.56 8.69
N PHE A 56 -5.56 -15.38 8.12
CA PHE A 56 -6.23 -15.23 6.81
C PHE A 56 -5.33 -14.62 5.74
N VAL A 57 -4.17 -14.11 6.11
CA VAL A 57 -3.27 -13.38 5.23
C VAL A 57 -1.94 -14.09 5.21
N PHE A 58 -1.50 -14.47 4.01
CA PHE A 58 -0.18 -15.04 3.80
C PHE A 58 0.65 -14.10 2.93
N ILE A 59 1.69 -13.51 3.51
CA ILE A 59 2.67 -12.71 2.79
C ILE A 59 3.91 -13.59 2.55
N SER A 60 4.20 -13.89 1.27
CA SER A 60 5.41 -14.64 0.91
C SER A 60 6.66 -13.83 1.26
N ALA A 61 7.80 -14.51 1.45
CA ALA A 61 9.07 -13.83 1.74
C ALA A 61 9.54 -12.89 0.62
N GLU A 62 9.12 -13.13 -0.62
CA GLU A 62 9.37 -12.23 -1.75
C GLU A 62 8.50 -10.99 -1.67
N LEU A 63 7.19 -11.17 -1.53
CA LEU A 63 6.27 -10.04 -1.40
C LEU A 63 6.61 -9.19 -0.17
N ARG A 64 6.97 -9.82 0.95
CA ARG A 64 7.37 -9.10 2.18
C ARG A 64 8.51 -8.12 1.94
N ARG A 65 9.57 -8.56 1.23
CA ARG A 65 10.72 -7.71 0.88
C ARG A 65 10.30 -6.50 0.03
N SER A 66 9.40 -6.70 -0.93
CA SER A 66 8.85 -5.61 -1.73
C SER A 66 8.02 -4.65 -0.89
N LEU A 67 7.10 -5.16 -0.06
CA LEU A 67 6.27 -4.32 0.80
C LEU A 67 7.11 -3.51 1.81
N ASP A 68 8.18 -4.09 2.36
CA ASP A 68 9.10 -3.38 3.25
C ASP A 68 9.80 -2.23 2.49
N SER A 69 10.26 -2.45 1.26
CA SER A 69 10.87 -1.40 0.41
C SER A 69 9.86 -0.30 0.07
N TRP A 70 8.68 -0.71 -0.39
CA TRP A 70 7.58 0.17 -0.78
C TRP A 70 7.10 1.06 0.36
N HIS A 71 7.04 0.53 1.59
CA HIS A 71 6.69 1.29 2.78
C HIS A 71 7.69 2.42 3.08
N LEU A 72 8.97 2.23 2.76
CA LEU A 72 10.03 3.21 2.97
C LEU A 72 10.11 4.22 1.82
N GLU A 73 9.93 3.76 0.58
CA GLU A 73 10.02 4.58 -0.64
C GLU A 73 8.84 5.55 -0.78
N ASP A 74 7.66 5.17 -0.29
CA ASP A 74 6.43 5.97 -0.31
C ASP A 74 5.91 6.19 1.13
N PRO A 75 6.43 7.24 1.82
CA PRO A 75 6.01 7.59 3.18
C PRO A 75 4.55 8.00 3.25
N VAL A 76 3.96 7.81 4.44
CA VAL A 76 2.54 8.14 4.68
C VAL A 76 2.24 9.61 4.38
N ASP A 77 1.10 9.86 3.76
CA ASP A 77 0.63 11.20 3.42
C ASP A 77 -0.54 11.69 4.29
N VAL A 78 -0.85 12.98 4.16
CA VAL A 78 -1.97 13.61 4.87
C VAL A 78 -3.30 12.91 4.56
N TRP A 79 -3.50 12.48 3.31
CA TRP A 79 -4.76 11.87 2.90
C TRP A 79 -4.96 10.50 3.57
N GLU A 80 -3.94 9.66 3.61
CA GLU A 80 -3.98 8.37 4.30
C GLU A 80 -4.29 8.53 5.79
N CYS A 81 -3.65 9.49 6.47
CA CYS A 81 -3.93 9.76 7.87
C CYS A 81 -5.37 10.23 8.09
N GLN A 82 -5.90 11.10 7.23
CA GLN A 82 -7.29 11.53 7.29
C GLN A 82 -8.26 10.40 7.00
N ARG A 83 -7.97 9.59 5.97
CA ARG A 83 -8.77 8.43 5.57
C ARG A 83 -8.84 7.41 6.71
N SER A 84 -7.71 7.09 7.34
CA SER A 84 -7.66 6.18 8.49
C SER A 84 -8.58 6.64 9.63
N ARG A 85 -8.53 7.93 10.00
CA ARG A 85 -9.42 8.51 11.03
C ARG A 85 -10.89 8.40 10.64
N ARG A 86 -11.25 8.70 9.38
CA ARG A 86 -12.64 8.58 8.90
C ARG A 86 -13.13 7.13 8.96
N ILE A 87 -12.29 6.17 8.56
CA ILE A 87 -12.60 4.74 8.63
C ILE A 87 -12.82 4.31 10.07
N GLN A 88 -11.94 4.71 10.99
CA GLN A 88 -12.07 4.39 12.41
C GLN A 88 -13.40 4.87 13.00
N VAL A 89 -13.85 6.08 12.65
CA VAL A 89 -15.16 6.62 13.11
C VAL A 89 -16.33 5.74 12.65
N ILE A 90 -16.24 5.15 11.46
CA ILE A 90 -17.32 4.37 10.87
C ILE A 90 -17.26 2.90 11.29
N GLN A 91 -16.08 2.28 11.25
CA GLN A 91 -15.91 0.85 11.52
C GLN A 91 -15.66 0.54 13.00
N GLY A 92 -15.24 1.54 13.79
CA GLY A 92 -14.98 1.40 15.23
C GLY A 92 -13.61 0.82 15.59
N ASN A 93 -12.79 0.43 14.62
CA ASN A 93 -11.45 -0.12 14.83
C ASN A 93 -10.36 0.79 14.27
N LEU A 94 -9.21 0.80 14.95
CA LEU A 94 -8.00 1.52 14.53
C LEU A 94 -7.21 0.66 13.54
N ASN A 95 -6.60 1.30 12.53
CA ASN A 95 -5.51 0.71 11.78
C ASN A 95 -4.18 1.05 12.48
N PRO A 96 -3.59 0.14 13.29
CA PRO A 96 -2.39 0.45 14.06
C PRO A 96 -1.16 0.73 13.18
N VAL A 97 -1.09 0.17 11.97
CA VAL A 97 0.02 0.42 11.05
C VAL A 97 -0.01 1.86 10.55
N LEU A 98 -1.19 2.35 10.15
CA LEU A 98 -1.35 3.74 9.73
C LEU A 98 -1.23 4.71 10.92
N ASP A 99 -1.73 4.35 12.10
CA ASP A 99 -1.62 5.20 13.29
C ASP A 99 -0.15 5.44 13.68
N GLU A 100 0.65 4.38 13.75
CA GLU A 100 2.10 4.44 14.01
C GLU A 100 2.82 5.29 12.96
N ALA A 101 2.55 5.03 11.66
CA ALA A 101 3.18 5.77 10.57
C ALA A 101 2.82 7.27 10.61
N CYS A 102 1.54 7.60 10.80
CA CYS A 102 1.07 8.98 10.90
C CYS A 102 1.67 9.69 12.12
N HIS A 103 1.73 9.02 13.27
CA HIS A 103 2.34 9.58 14.47
C HIS A 103 3.82 9.89 14.25
N PHE A 104 4.57 8.94 13.66
CA PHE A 104 5.97 9.15 13.30
C PHE A 104 6.13 10.34 12.33
N ALA A 105 5.35 10.36 11.25
CA ALA A 105 5.46 11.40 10.23
C ALA A 105 5.15 12.81 10.76
N ILE A 106 4.12 12.93 11.61
CA ILE A 106 3.74 14.19 12.25
C ILE A 106 4.82 14.65 13.23
N THR A 107 5.32 13.76 14.09
CA THR A 107 6.30 14.10 15.13
C THR A 107 7.67 14.47 14.58
N HIS A 108 8.05 13.90 13.42
CA HIS A 108 9.34 14.16 12.77
C HIS A 108 9.25 15.19 11.64
N GLY A 109 8.05 15.72 11.35
CA GLY A 109 7.85 16.74 10.31
C GLY A 109 8.08 16.25 8.88
N VAL A 110 7.80 14.97 8.62
CA VAL A 110 8.01 14.31 7.31
C VAL A 110 6.70 13.91 6.63
N LEU A 111 5.56 14.39 7.12
CA LEU A 111 4.25 14.12 6.53
C LEU A 111 4.09 14.81 5.17
N THR A 112 3.71 14.04 4.14
CA THR A 112 3.63 14.52 2.75
C THR A 112 2.21 14.94 2.35
N LEU A 113 2.08 15.75 1.28
CA LEU A 113 0.80 16.31 0.77
C LEU A 113 0.44 15.75 -0.61
N ARG A 114 0.80 14.50 -0.88
CA ARG A 114 0.61 13.88 -2.19
C ARG A 114 -0.87 13.86 -2.61
#